data_AF-A0A0X8X9Q6-F1
#
_entry.id   AF-A0A0X8X9Q6-F1
#
_cell.length_a   1.000
_cell.length_b   1.000
_cell.length_c   1.000
_cell.angle_alpha   90.00
_cell.angle_beta   90.00
_cell.angle_gamma   90.00
#
_symmetry.space_group_name_H-M   'P 1'
#
loop_
_entity.id
_entity.type
_entity.pdbx_description
1 polymer ?
#
loop_
_entity_poly.entity_id
_entity_poly.type
_entity_poly.pdbx_seq_one_letter_code
_entity_poly.pdbx_strand_id
1 'polypeptide(L)'
;MIEDTPEFQSVTEKLTGTWVAESYQTEDEDLFSSTFDRASVTYDFSTRNVEWTFQIRDELLEEKLTDWRKEFPGIDVTDYKIVITSNWRVNSDGQSILVDGDEDHELLISGSGNNFEGFYGWEMTRFEAAKAAGDIAAGGGGGLASLAAGAAASAAAKQATGTSDLFLSMTNNYTFELSNDDNNLLLCRKGSAYRLNTTDCRERMQLVRQ
;
A
#
# COMPACT_ATOMS: atom_id res chain seq x y z
N MET A 1 -7.55 21.61 -21.56
CA MET A 1 -7.36 20.37 -20.78
C MET A 1 -7.30 20.79 -19.32
N ILE A 2 -7.73 19.95 -18.37
CA ILE A 2 -7.63 20.28 -16.93
C ILE A 2 -6.14 20.46 -16.53
N GLU A 3 -5.23 19.79 -17.24
CA GLU A 3 -3.78 19.85 -17.02
C GLU A 3 -3.13 21.22 -17.20
N ASP A 4 -3.77 22.13 -17.95
CA ASP A 4 -3.26 23.48 -18.19
C ASP A 4 -3.81 24.51 -17.18
N THR A 5 -4.65 24.09 -16.23
CA THR A 5 -5.25 25.03 -15.29
C THR A 5 -4.29 25.35 -14.12
N PRO A 6 -4.29 26.60 -13.63
CA PRO A 6 -3.50 26.97 -12.45
C PRO A 6 -3.80 26.10 -11.22
N GLU A 7 -5.03 25.63 -11.09
CA GLU A 7 -5.46 24.74 -10.00
C GLU A 7 -4.76 23.38 -10.10
N PHE A 8 -4.72 22.78 -11.30
CA PHE A 8 -4.02 21.52 -11.54
C PHE A 8 -2.52 21.66 -11.28
N GLN A 9 -1.89 22.73 -11.76
CA GLN A 9 -0.46 22.99 -11.53
C GLN A 9 -0.17 23.15 -10.03
N SER A 10 -0.99 23.93 -9.32
CA SER A 10 -0.87 24.13 -7.87
C SER A 10 -0.96 22.83 -7.07
N VAL A 11 -1.86 21.92 -7.44
CA VAL A 11 -1.98 20.62 -6.78
C VAL A 11 -0.81 19.69 -7.10
N THR A 12 -0.37 19.65 -8.36
CA THR A 12 0.69 18.74 -8.80
C THR A 12 2.10 19.15 -8.36
N GLU A 13 2.41 20.45 -8.31
CA GLU A 13 3.66 20.96 -7.76
C GLU A 13 3.87 20.55 -6.30
N LYS A 14 2.77 20.53 -5.52
CA LYS A 14 2.81 20.14 -4.12
C LYS A 14 3.20 18.68 -3.97
N LEU A 15 2.69 17.79 -4.83
CA LEU A 15 2.98 16.35 -4.77
C LEU A 15 4.38 15.94 -5.20
N THR A 16 5.16 16.85 -5.80
CA THR A 16 6.50 16.52 -6.30
C THR A 16 7.45 16.11 -5.17
N GLY A 17 8.21 15.04 -5.37
CA GLY A 17 9.21 14.55 -4.42
C GLY A 17 8.74 13.31 -3.65
N THR A 18 9.52 12.94 -2.64
CA THR A 18 9.23 11.78 -1.79
C THR A 18 8.58 12.24 -0.50
N TRP A 19 7.47 11.59 -0.18
CA TRP A 19 6.74 11.79 1.06
C TRP A 19 6.93 10.57 1.95
N VAL A 20 7.09 10.79 3.24
CA VAL A 20 7.21 9.73 4.23
C VAL A 20 6.04 9.83 5.20
N ALA A 21 5.44 8.69 5.48
CA ALA A 21 4.33 8.61 6.41
C ALA A 21 4.85 8.70 7.85
N GLU A 22 4.22 9.57 8.63
CA GLU A 22 4.43 9.70 10.08
C GLU A 22 3.44 8.85 10.88
N SER A 23 2.25 8.60 10.34
CA SER A 23 1.26 7.72 10.95
C SER A 23 0.37 7.09 9.89
N TYR A 24 -0.12 5.89 10.17
CA TYR A 24 -1.17 5.24 9.40
C TYR A 24 -2.16 4.55 10.34
N GLN A 25 -3.34 5.17 10.50
CA GLN A 25 -4.41 4.72 11.37
C GLN A 25 -5.59 4.21 10.54
N THR A 26 -6.15 3.09 10.97
CA THR A 26 -7.43 2.53 10.52
C THR A 26 -8.46 2.69 11.65
N GLU A 27 -9.72 2.31 11.42
CA GLU A 27 -10.76 2.35 12.48
C GLU A 27 -10.37 1.50 13.70
N ASP A 28 -9.62 0.42 13.47
CA ASP A 28 -9.36 -0.62 14.48
C ASP A 28 -7.90 -0.65 14.96
N GLU A 29 -6.95 -0.04 14.24
CA GLU A 29 -5.52 -0.24 14.48
C GLU A 29 -4.62 0.88 13.92
N ASP A 30 -3.49 1.14 14.60
CA ASP A 30 -2.37 1.91 14.08
C ASP A 30 -1.34 0.96 13.45
N LEU A 31 -1.30 0.94 12.11
CA LEU A 31 -0.52 0.01 11.30
C LEU A 31 0.99 0.23 11.41
N PHE A 32 1.44 1.41 11.83
CA PHE A 32 2.87 1.64 12.08
C PHE A 32 3.32 1.12 13.44
N SER A 33 2.40 1.12 14.40
CA SER A 33 2.68 0.54 15.71
C SER A 33 2.65 -0.99 15.72
N SER A 34 2.11 -1.63 14.66
CA SER A 34 1.91 -3.08 14.60
C SER A 34 2.67 -3.77 13.48
N THR A 35 2.65 -3.28 12.24
CA THR A 35 3.15 -4.03 11.06
C THR A 35 4.30 -3.35 10.30
N PHE A 36 4.32 -2.02 10.18
CA PHE A 36 5.31 -1.31 9.36
C PHE A 36 6.10 -0.26 10.16
N ASP A 37 7.42 -0.14 9.95
CA ASP A 37 8.21 0.93 10.60
C ASP A 37 8.24 2.21 9.78
N ARG A 38 7.99 2.09 8.47
CA ARG A 38 8.05 3.20 7.53
C ARG A 38 7.14 2.95 6.35
N ALA A 39 6.49 4.00 5.87
CA ALA A 39 6.01 4.03 4.50
C ALA A 39 6.47 5.30 3.79
N SER A 40 6.62 5.21 2.47
CA SER A 40 6.87 6.37 1.62
C SER A 40 6.00 6.33 0.38
N VAL A 41 5.68 7.51 -0.16
CA VAL A 41 4.99 7.64 -1.44
C VAL A 41 5.74 8.56 -2.40
N THR A 42 5.77 8.14 -3.66
CA THR A 42 6.31 8.93 -4.77
C THR A 42 5.29 8.98 -5.91
N TYR A 43 5.10 10.17 -6.48
CA TYR A 43 4.22 10.39 -7.62
C TYR A 43 5.05 10.56 -8.90
N ASP A 44 4.78 9.73 -9.90
CA ASP A 44 5.28 9.90 -11.25
C ASP A 44 4.22 10.61 -12.11
N PHE A 45 4.50 11.85 -12.48
CA PHE A 45 3.62 12.68 -13.30
C PHE A 45 3.64 12.29 -14.78
N SER A 46 4.68 11.59 -15.24
CA SER A 46 4.82 11.18 -16.64
C SER A 46 3.97 9.95 -16.95
N THR A 47 3.96 8.98 -16.05
CA THR A 47 3.19 7.75 -16.17
C THR A 47 1.83 7.81 -15.49
N ARG A 48 1.62 8.80 -14.61
CA ARG A 48 0.48 8.89 -13.68
C ARG A 48 0.41 7.75 -12.69
N ASN A 49 1.56 7.17 -12.37
CA ASN A 49 1.68 6.18 -11.32
C ASN A 49 1.97 6.85 -9.98
N VAL A 50 1.44 6.26 -8.93
CA VAL A 50 1.84 6.49 -7.55
C VAL A 50 2.40 5.20 -7.01
N GLU A 51 3.55 5.29 -6.35
CA GLU A 51 4.23 4.15 -5.74
C GLU A 51 4.26 4.33 -4.23
N TRP A 52 3.67 3.39 -3.51
CA TRP A 52 3.71 3.29 -2.07
C TRP A 52 4.70 2.20 -1.68
N THR A 53 5.72 2.53 -0.90
CA THR A 53 6.64 1.54 -0.35
C THR A 53 6.43 1.43 1.15
N PHE A 54 6.12 0.24 1.63
CA PHE A 54 5.96 -0.08 3.04
C PHE A 54 7.09 -0.99 3.51
N GLN A 55 7.81 -0.61 4.55
CA GLN A 55 8.84 -1.43 5.16
C GLN A 55 8.27 -2.12 6.40
N ILE A 56 8.37 -3.44 6.42
CA ILE A 56 7.98 -4.25 7.59
C ILE A 56 8.85 -3.85 8.78
N ARG A 57 8.25 -3.86 9.98
CA ARG A 57 8.96 -3.53 11.22
C ARG A 57 10.13 -4.47 11.46
N ASP A 58 11.25 -3.92 11.93
CA ASP A 58 12.46 -4.68 12.23
C ASP A 58 12.16 -5.79 13.25
N GLU A 59 11.36 -5.50 14.27
CA GLU A 59 10.98 -6.47 15.31
C GLU A 59 10.13 -7.64 14.76
N LEU A 60 9.19 -7.34 13.86
CA LEU A 60 8.38 -8.37 13.19
C LEU A 60 9.22 -9.17 12.19
N LEU A 61 10.16 -8.51 11.52
CA LEU A 61 11.12 -9.16 10.63
C LEU A 61 12.02 -10.12 11.41
N GLU A 62 12.51 -9.73 12.58
CA GLU A 62 13.30 -10.60 13.48
C GLU A 62 12.50 -11.82 13.96
N GLU A 63 11.22 -11.64 14.29
CA GLU A 63 10.32 -12.74 14.63
C GLU A 63 10.20 -13.72 13.46
N LYS A 64 9.89 -13.22 12.25
CA LYS A 64 9.79 -14.06 11.04
C LYS A 64 11.11 -14.73 10.67
N LEU A 65 12.24 -14.04 10.81
CA LEU A 65 13.57 -14.59 10.57
C LEU A 65 13.87 -15.78 11.45
N THR A 66 13.37 -15.81 12.69
CA THR A 66 13.54 -16.95 13.59
C THR A 66 12.89 -18.21 13.02
N ASP A 67 11.74 -18.08 12.40
CA ASP A 67 11.05 -19.20 11.74
C ASP A 67 11.70 -19.55 10.40
N TRP A 68 12.01 -18.55 9.57
CA TRP A 68 12.65 -18.80 8.27
C TRP A 68 14.00 -19.49 8.40
N ARG A 69 14.79 -19.16 9.44
CA ARG A 69 16.08 -19.81 9.70
C ARG A 69 15.98 -21.30 10.05
N LYS A 70 14.79 -21.82 10.40
CA LYS A 70 14.56 -23.27 10.57
C LYS A 70 14.63 -24.00 9.23
N GLU A 71 14.10 -23.40 8.18
CA GLU A 71 14.05 -23.97 6.82
C GLU A 71 15.23 -23.52 5.95
N PHE A 72 15.73 -22.30 6.18
CA PHE A 72 16.84 -21.68 5.45
C PHE A 72 17.94 -21.25 6.43
N PRO A 73 18.76 -22.18 6.96
CA PRO A 73 19.78 -21.85 7.94
C PRO A 73 20.80 -20.84 7.41
N GLY A 74 21.09 -19.81 8.21
CA GLY A 74 22.13 -18.82 7.90
C GLY A 74 21.71 -17.74 6.89
N ILE A 75 20.41 -17.59 6.61
CA ILE A 75 19.92 -16.39 5.95
C ILE A 75 19.91 -15.20 6.91
N ASP A 76 20.10 -14.03 6.31
CA ASP A 76 19.91 -12.74 6.94
C ASP A 76 19.10 -11.86 5.99
N VAL A 77 18.08 -11.19 6.51
CA VAL A 77 17.20 -10.30 5.72
C VAL A 77 17.34 -8.92 6.32
N THR A 78 17.77 -7.95 5.51
CA THR A 78 17.99 -6.56 5.93
C THR A 78 16.80 -5.69 5.62
N ASP A 79 16.07 -6.00 4.55
CA ASP A 79 14.89 -5.26 4.13
C ASP A 79 13.82 -6.23 3.66
N TYR A 80 12.60 -5.99 4.12
CA TYR A 80 11.40 -6.65 3.63
C TYR A 80 10.35 -5.58 3.36
N LYS A 81 10.12 -5.31 2.07
CA LYS A 81 9.31 -4.18 1.60
C LYS A 81 8.18 -4.65 0.70
N ILE A 82 7.02 -4.04 0.86
CA ILE A 82 5.89 -4.17 -0.05
C ILE A 82 5.79 -2.89 -0.84
N VAL A 83 5.78 -3.02 -2.17
CA VAL A 83 5.56 -1.90 -3.08
C VAL A 83 4.17 -2.04 -3.69
N ILE A 84 3.38 -0.98 -3.61
CA ILE A 84 2.04 -0.91 -4.20
C ILE A 84 2.06 0.20 -5.24
N THR A 85 1.83 -0.17 -6.49
CA THR A 85 1.73 0.77 -7.60
C THR A 85 0.27 0.93 -8.03
N SER A 86 -0.17 2.16 -8.23
CA SER A 86 -1.53 2.47 -8.71
C SER A 86 -1.50 3.66 -9.65
N ASN A 87 -2.55 3.83 -10.45
CA ASN A 87 -2.76 5.07 -11.19
C ASN A 87 -3.32 6.17 -10.27
N TRP A 88 -3.05 7.43 -10.60
CA TRP A 88 -3.69 8.58 -9.96
C TRP A 88 -4.20 9.60 -10.97
N ARG A 89 -5.17 10.39 -10.55
CA ARG A 89 -5.73 11.50 -11.34
C ARG A 89 -6.15 12.66 -10.45
N VAL A 90 -6.21 13.86 -11.02
CA VAL A 90 -6.88 15.00 -10.37
C VAL A 90 -8.38 14.91 -10.66
N ASN A 91 -9.20 15.22 -9.66
CA ASN A 91 -10.65 15.29 -9.79
C ASN A 91 -11.10 16.43 -10.74
N SER A 92 -12.38 16.45 -11.09
CA SER A 92 -12.92 17.38 -12.09
C SER A 92 -12.90 18.86 -11.67
N ASP A 93 -12.80 19.15 -10.38
CA ASP A 93 -12.70 20.52 -9.85
C ASP A 93 -11.26 21.02 -9.71
N GLY A 94 -10.26 20.15 -9.95
CA GLY A 94 -8.85 20.52 -9.93
C GLY A 94 -8.24 20.66 -8.54
N GLN A 95 -8.93 20.22 -7.47
CA GLN A 95 -8.55 20.49 -6.09
C GLN A 95 -8.13 19.26 -5.29
N SER A 96 -8.37 18.04 -5.81
CA SER A 96 -8.01 16.81 -5.10
C SER A 96 -7.45 15.76 -6.05
N ILE A 97 -6.55 14.93 -5.53
CA ILE A 97 -6.10 13.72 -6.21
C ILE A 97 -7.04 12.57 -5.85
N LEU A 98 -7.15 11.61 -6.77
CA LEU A 98 -7.81 10.33 -6.61
C LEU A 98 -6.80 9.26 -7.01
N VAL A 99 -6.65 8.22 -6.19
CA VAL A 99 -5.91 7.00 -6.55
C VAL A 99 -6.89 5.95 -7.02
N ASP A 100 -6.57 5.38 -8.18
CA ASP A 100 -7.39 4.41 -8.86
C ASP A 100 -7.22 3.03 -8.22
N GLY A 101 -8.28 2.23 -8.27
CA GLY A 101 -8.34 0.95 -7.56
C GLY A 101 -7.60 -0.21 -8.24
N ASP A 102 -6.84 0.04 -9.30
CA ASP A 102 -6.02 -0.98 -9.93
C ASP A 102 -4.63 -0.94 -9.28
N GLU A 103 -4.43 -1.87 -8.34
CA GLU A 103 -3.17 -2.01 -7.60
C GLU A 103 -2.33 -3.15 -8.15
N ASP A 104 -1.04 -2.89 -8.28
CA ASP A 104 -0.03 -3.92 -8.46
C ASP A 104 0.85 -3.99 -7.21
N HIS A 105 0.88 -5.16 -6.59
CA HIS A 105 1.72 -5.43 -5.42
C HIS A 105 2.99 -6.16 -5.83
N GLU A 106 4.12 -5.66 -5.35
CA GLU A 106 5.44 -6.27 -5.49
C GLU A 106 6.06 -6.48 -4.11
N LEU A 107 6.81 -7.58 -3.97
CA LEU A 107 7.57 -7.91 -2.78
C LEU A 107 9.07 -7.73 -3.07
N LEU A 108 9.71 -6.85 -2.29
CA LEU A 108 11.15 -6.59 -2.38
C LEU A 108 11.83 -7.04 -1.09
N ILE A 109 12.74 -8.01 -1.22
CA ILE A 109 13.51 -8.54 -0.09
C ILE A 109 15.01 -8.38 -0.38
N SER A 110 15.74 -7.75 0.53
CA SER A 110 17.20 -7.65 0.49
C SER A 110 17.84 -8.36 1.67
N GLY A 111 19.01 -8.94 1.45
CA GLY A 111 19.70 -9.69 2.47
C GLY A 111 20.87 -10.51 1.95
N SER A 112 21.30 -11.48 2.74
CA SER A 112 22.47 -12.31 2.45
C SER A 112 22.35 -13.72 3.03
N GLY A 113 23.30 -14.60 2.67
CA GLY A 113 23.38 -15.96 3.18
C GLY A 113 23.54 -17.01 2.07
N ASN A 114 24.04 -18.19 2.45
CA ASN A 114 24.41 -19.27 1.52
C ASN A 114 23.22 -19.86 0.73
N ASN A 115 21.98 -19.55 1.11
CA ASN A 115 20.77 -19.98 0.40
C ASN A 115 19.73 -18.84 0.29
N PHE A 116 20.20 -17.59 0.23
CA PHE A 116 19.32 -16.42 0.18
C PHE A 116 18.43 -16.42 -1.08
N GLU A 117 18.97 -16.78 -2.25
CA GLU A 117 18.17 -16.87 -3.49
C GLU A 117 17.05 -17.93 -3.39
N GLY A 118 17.33 -19.07 -2.73
CA GLY A 118 16.33 -20.11 -2.50
C GLY A 118 15.21 -19.63 -1.56
N PHE A 119 15.59 -18.92 -0.49
CA PHE A 119 14.64 -18.26 0.41
C PHE A 119 13.79 -17.21 -0.34
N TYR A 120 14.44 -16.34 -1.12
CA TYR A 120 13.77 -15.31 -1.92
C TYR A 120 12.74 -15.93 -2.88
N GLY A 121 13.13 -16.96 -3.63
CA GLY A 121 12.23 -17.65 -4.54
C GLY A 121 11.04 -18.32 -3.83
N TRP A 122 11.27 -18.86 -2.63
CA TRP A 122 10.22 -19.46 -1.80
C TRP A 122 9.22 -18.41 -1.30
N GLU A 123 9.69 -17.28 -0.77
CA GLU A 123 8.81 -16.17 -0.36
C GLU A 123 8.04 -15.57 -1.54
N MET A 124 8.71 -15.31 -2.67
CA MET A 124 8.05 -14.79 -3.87
C MET A 124 6.97 -15.73 -4.39
N THR A 125 7.21 -17.05 -4.37
CA THR A 125 6.20 -18.03 -4.81
C THR A 125 4.94 -17.97 -3.92
N ARG A 126 5.13 -17.82 -2.60
CA ARG A 126 4.03 -17.70 -1.63
C ARG A 126 3.27 -16.39 -1.83
N PHE A 127 3.99 -15.29 -2.04
CA PHE A 127 3.43 -13.98 -2.31
C PHE A 127 2.59 -13.99 -3.59
N GLU A 128 3.13 -14.45 -4.72
CA GLU A 128 2.40 -14.52 -5.99
C GLU A 128 1.17 -15.44 -5.92
N ALA A 129 1.27 -16.57 -5.19
CA ALA A 129 0.10 -17.43 -4.98
C ALA A 129 -1.01 -16.73 -4.19
N ALA A 130 -0.65 -15.95 -3.17
CA ALA A 130 -1.60 -15.16 -2.38
C ALA A 130 -2.20 -14.00 -3.19
N LYS A 131 -1.40 -13.32 -4.02
CA LYS A 131 -1.81 -12.27 -4.95
C LYS A 131 -2.82 -12.79 -5.97
N ALA A 132 -2.48 -13.86 -6.68
CA ALA A 132 -3.36 -14.48 -7.67
C ALA A 132 -4.70 -14.95 -7.06
N ALA A 133 -4.69 -15.45 -5.82
CA ALA A 133 -5.92 -15.80 -5.11
C ALA A 133 -6.79 -14.56 -4.79
N GLY A 134 -6.17 -13.41 -4.53
CA GLY A 134 -6.84 -12.11 -4.39
C GLY A 134 -7.43 -11.58 -5.69
N ASP A 135 -6.69 -11.65 -6.80
CA ASP A 135 -7.16 -11.15 -8.10
C ASP A 135 -8.35 -11.96 -8.63
N ILE A 136 -8.34 -13.28 -8.43
CA ILE A 136 -9.49 -14.15 -8.75
C ILE A 136 -10.74 -13.74 -7.95
N ALA A 137 -10.56 -13.29 -6.69
CA ALA A 137 -11.65 -12.77 -5.88
C ALA A 137 -12.22 -11.45 -6.40
N ALA A 138 -11.37 -10.57 -6.93
CA ALA A 138 -11.75 -9.27 -7.49
C ALA A 138 -12.36 -9.36 -8.90
N GLY A 139 -11.88 -10.30 -9.73
CA GLY A 139 -12.34 -10.51 -11.12
C GLY A 139 -13.51 -11.48 -11.29
N GLY A 140 -13.95 -12.16 -10.22
CA GLY A 140 -14.97 -13.20 -10.24
C GLY A 140 -16.43 -12.71 -10.24
N GLY A 141 -16.93 -12.24 -11.39
CA GLY A 141 -18.35 -12.24 -11.78
C GLY A 141 -19.42 -11.84 -10.75
N GLY A 142 -19.75 -10.55 -10.70
CA GLY A 142 -21.13 -9.99 -10.63
C GLY A 142 -22.10 -10.29 -9.48
N GLY A 143 -21.76 -11.10 -8.48
CA GLY A 143 -22.68 -11.47 -7.39
C GLY A 143 -22.11 -11.28 -6.00
N LEU A 144 -22.94 -10.87 -5.03
CA LEU A 144 -22.53 -10.75 -3.61
C LEU A 144 -21.95 -12.06 -3.03
N ALA A 145 -22.36 -13.22 -3.55
CA ALA A 145 -21.87 -14.53 -3.13
C ALA A 145 -20.50 -14.91 -3.71
N SER A 146 -20.19 -14.49 -4.94
CA SER A 146 -18.87 -14.72 -5.56
C SER A 146 -17.81 -13.81 -4.95
N LEU A 147 -18.18 -12.58 -4.58
CA LEU A 147 -17.32 -11.67 -3.82
C LEU A 147 -16.96 -12.22 -2.43
N ALA A 148 -17.93 -12.78 -1.71
CA ALA A 148 -17.70 -13.37 -0.38
C ALA A 148 -16.84 -14.65 -0.44
N ALA A 149 -17.08 -15.52 -1.43
CA ALA A 149 -16.27 -16.72 -1.64
C ALA A 149 -14.84 -16.39 -2.08
N GLY A 150 -14.67 -15.38 -2.94
CA GLY A 150 -13.37 -14.87 -3.34
C GLY A 150 -12.59 -14.27 -2.17
N ALA A 151 -13.22 -13.39 -1.37
CA ALA A 151 -12.58 -12.79 -0.20
C ALA A 151 -12.14 -13.84 0.83
N ALA A 152 -12.97 -14.87 1.07
CA ALA A 152 -12.62 -15.98 1.94
C ALA A 152 -11.46 -16.85 1.39
N ALA A 153 -11.43 -17.09 0.08
CA ALA A 153 -10.35 -17.83 -0.57
C ALA A 153 -9.03 -17.04 -0.55
N SER A 154 -9.08 -15.72 -0.76
CA SER A 154 -7.92 -14.83 -0.64
C SER A 154 -7.39 -14.78 0.79
N ALA A 155 -8.28 -14.64 1.79
CA ALA A 155 -7.89 -14.68 3.20
C ALA A 155 -7.26 -16.03 3.59
N ALA A 156 -7.84 -17.14 3.13
CA ALA A 156 -7.31 -18.47 3.37
C ALA A 156 -5.94 -18.69 2.69
N ALA A 157 -5.76 -18.21 1.45
CA ALA A 157 -4.49 -18.29 0.73
C ALA A 157 -3.41 -17.48 1.45
N LYS A 158 -3.70 -16.24 1.84
CA LYS A 158 -2.80 -15.38 2.60
C LYS A 158 -2.44 -15.97 3.97
N GLN A 159 -3.39 -16.59 4.66
CA GLN A 159 -3.13 -17.26 5.94
C GLN A 159 -2.28 -18.52 5.76
N ALA A 160 -2.59 -19.37 4.77
CA ALA A 160 -1.81 -20.58 4.48
C ALA A 160 -0.38 -20.26 4.04
N THR A 161 -0.19 -19.10 3.40
CA THR A 161 1.12 -18.61 2.96
C THR A 161 1.77 -17.66 3.97
N GLY A 162 1.17 -17.40 5.13
CA GLY A 162 1.75 -16.49 6.14
C GLY A 162 1.99 -15.06 5.65
N THR A 163 1.31 -14.65 4.57
CA THR A 163 1.44 -13.33 3.94
C THR A 163 0.24 -12.43 4.22
N SER A 164 -0.62 -12.77 5.18
CA SER A 164 -1.82 -11.97 5.54
C SER A 164 -1.52 -10.49 5.71
N ASP A 165 -0.40 -10.18 6.35
CA ASP A 165 -0.05 -8.82 6.76
C ASP A 165 0.66 -8.05 5.65
N LEU A 166 0.92 -8.69 4.49
CA LEU A 166 1.70 -8.15 3.38
C LEU A 166 0.86 -7.56 2.27
N PHE A 167 -0.46 -7.75 2.30
CA PHE A 167 -1.38 -7.29 1.27
C PHE A 167 -2.30 -6.20 1.82
N LEU A 168 -1.70 -5.05 2.14
CA LEU A 168 -2.43 -3.80 2.33
C LEU A 168 -3.19 -3.45 1.05
N SER A 169 -4.34 -2.79 1.19
CA SER A 169 -5.01 -2.20 0.04
C SER A 169 -5.15 -0.70 0.23
N MET A 170 -4.59 0.03 -0.73
CA MET A 170 -4.80 1.45 -0.95
C MET A 170 -5.99 1.69 -1.94
N THR A 171 -6.78 0.65 -2.23
CA THR A 171 -7.97 0.76 -3.06
C THR A 171 -9.16 1.29 -2.25
N ASN A 172 -10.14 1.85 -2.97
CA ASN A 172 -11.34 2.54 -2.50
C ASN A 172 -11.15 4.03 -2.24
N ASN A 173 -11.01 4.80 -3.32
CA ASN A 173 -11.21 6.25 -3.37
C ASN A 173 -10.58 7.00 -2.20
N TYR A 174 -9.26 6.85 -2.02
CA TYR A 174 -8.54 7.74 -1.13
C TYR A 174 -8.65 9.16 -1.69
N THR A 175 -9.20 10.04 -0.86
CA THR A 175 -9.18 11.47 -1.14
C THR A 175 -7.98 12.06 -0.44
N PHE A 176 -7.22 12.85 -1.19
CA PHE A 176 -6.03 13.53 -0.71
C PHE A 176 -6.42 14.95 -0.32
N GLU A 177 -6.16 15.32 0.92
CA GLU A 177 -6.27 16.69 1.41
C GLU A 177 -4.86 17.21 1.71
N LEU A 178 -4.40 18.13 0.87
CA LEU A 178 -3.17 18.88 1.13
C LEU A 178 -3.43 19.88 2.26
N SER A 179 -2.57 19.86 3.29
CA SER A 179 -2.65 20.88 4.33
C SER A 179 -2.23 22.25 3.79
N ASN A 180 -2.60 23.31 4.50
CA ASN A 180 -2.27 24.69 4.10
C ASN A 180 -0.78 25.05 4.26
N ASP A 181 0.05 24.19 4.88
CA ASP A 181 1.46 24.46 5.14
C ASP A 181 2.42 23.82 4.12
N ASP A 182 1.87 23.19 3.08
CA ASP A 182 2.57 22.54 1.95
C ASP A 182 3.59 21.43 2.34
N ASN A 183 3.69 21.08 3.62
CA ASN A 183 4.60 20.06 4.12
C ASN A 183 3.89 18.82 4.67
N ASN A 184 2.58 18.93 4.92
CA ASN A 184 1.76 17.81 5.37
C ASN A 184 0.71 17.44 4.32
N LEU A 185 0.67 16.16 3.97
CA LEU A 185 -0.37 15.57 3.12
C LEU A 185 -1.19 14.59 3.95
N LEU A 186 -2.52 14.78 3.94
CA LEU A 186 -3.44 13.90 4.64
C LEU A 186 -4.18 13.01 3.64
N LEU A 187 -4.04 11.72 3.82
CA LEU A 187 -4.82 10.71 3.14
C LEU A 187 -6.04 10.35 3.97
N CYS A 188 -7.22 10.37 3.36
CA CYS A 188 -8.46 9.95 3.98
C CYS A 188 -9.21 8.98 3.08
N ARG A 189 -9.44 7.76 3.57
CA ARG A 189 -10.37 6.81 2.94
C ARG A 189 -11.79 7.14 3.40
N LYS A 190 -12.64 7.58 2.47
CA LYS A 190 -14.05 7.86 2.74
C LYS A 190 -14.91 6.62 2.50
N GLY A 191 -15.98 6.46 3.28
CA GLY A 191 -17.16 5.72 2.82
C GLY A 191 -17.70 6.37 1.53
N SER A 192 -18.65 5.74 0.85
CA SER A 192 -19.13 6.05 -0.52
C SER A 192 -19.65 7.49 -0.84
N ALA A 193 -19.32 8.53 -0.07
CA ALA A 193 -19.76 9.91 -0.23
C ALA A 193 -18.60 10.94 -0.32
N TYR A 194 -18.60 11.71 -1.41
CA TYR A 194 -17.64 12.76 -1.76
C TYR A 194 -17.93 14.11 -1.06
N ARG A 195 -17.90 14.17 0.29
CA ARG A 195 -17.96 15.47 1.01
C ARG A 195 -16.77 15.64 1.93
N LEU A 196 -16.16 16.82 1.89
CA LEU A 196 -15.02 17.24 2.70
C LEU A 196 -15.50 17.56 4.13
N ASN A 197 -15.50 16.55 5.00
CA ASN A 197 -15.54 16.73 6.45
C ASN A 197 -14.58 15.68 7.04
N THR A 198 -13.51 16.12 7.68
CA THR A 198 -12.42 15.28 8.21
C THR A 198 -12.86 14.31 9.31
N THR A 199 -14.11 14.42 9.77
CA THR A 199 -14.70 13.59 10.83
C THR A 199 -15.15 12.20 10.36
N ASP A 200 -15.24 11.96 9.04
CA ASP A 200 -15.76 10.70 8.46
C ASP A 200 -14.65 9.82 7.82
N CYS A 201 -13.38 10.04 8.18
CA CYS A 201 -12.25 9.25 7.68
C CYS A 201 -12.18 7.89 8.40
N ARG A 202 -12.35 6.80 7.65
CA ARG A 202 -12.16 5.44 8.17
C ARG A 202 -10.70 5.05 8.30
N GLU A 203 -9.89 5.59 7.41
CA GLU A 203 -8.45 5.40 7.42
C GLU A 203 -7.77 6.72 7.16
N ARG A 204 -6.69 6.96 7.90
CA ARG A 204 -5.96 8.21 7.94
C ARG A 204 -4.46 7.94 7.87
N MET A 205 -3.80 8.48 6.85
CA MET A 205 -2.34 8.48 6.80
C MET A 205 -1.83 9.91 6.69
N GLN A 206 -0.91 10.26 7.58
CA GLN A 206 -0.25 11.57 7.56
C GLN A 206 1.13 11.40 6.93
N LEU A 207 1.38 12.19 5.89
CA LEU A 207 2.62 12.21 5.13
C LEU A 207 3.33 13.54 5.33
N VAL A 208 4.66 13.48 5.46
CA VAL A 208 5.54 14.64 5.52
C VAL A 208 6.56 14.56 4.40
N ARG A 209 6.78 15.70 3.74
CA ARG A 209 7.75 15.81 2.65
C ARG A 209 9.19 15.75 3.18
N GLN A 210 10.05 14.96 2.52
CA GLN A 210 11.49 14.90 2.81
C GLN A 210 12.33 15.81 1.91
#